data_AF-A0A536FR25-F1
#
_entry.id   AF-A0A536FR25-F1
#
_cell.length_a   1.000
_cell.length_b   1.000
_cell.length_c   1.000
_cell.angle_alpha   90.00
_cell.angle_beta   90.00
_cell.angle_gamma   90.00
#
_symmetry.space_group_name_H-M   'P 1'
#
loop_
_entity.id
_entity.type
_entity.pdbx_description
1 polymer ?
#
loop_
_entity_poly.entity_id
_entity_poly.type
_entity_poly.pdbx_seq_one_letter_code
_entity_poly.pdbx_strand_id
1 'polypeptide(L)'
;MGGTAAVRVIALTTGRLVYQRSYGAAGVGVISSRDGRYLAEQTTTFDAQGQLATAFTMIRRVVDGRTVARLDNQRVLRFSWDGTRVVTVPILSGSDVTLLEWQTAKVLWRQAGDPAMVGRPAFAMSQPNGTAMAIGVGGADRSGALDELWIVAADGQATQVVKGLLYAAFTGGF
;
A
#
# COMPACT_ATOMS: atom_id res chain seq x y z
N MET A 1 9.78 -16.59 -8.48
CA MET A 1 9.52 -15.17 -8.14
C MET A 1 10.66 -14.69 -7.26
N GLY A 2 11.38 -13.64 -7.67
CA GLY A 2 12.44 -13.05 -6.85
C GLY A 2 11.81 -12.27 -5.70
N GLY A 3 11.96 -12.77 -4.48
CA GLY A 3 11.50 -12.10 -3.28
C GLY A 3 12.57 -11.14 -2.75
N THR A 4 12.16 -10.06 -2.08
CA THR A 4 13.10 -9.25 -1.30
C THR A 4 13.63 -10.09 -0.14
N ALA A 5 14.87 -10.55 -0.23
CA ALA A 5 15.53 -11.33 0.82
C ALA A 5 16.04 -10.46 1.98
N ALA A 6 16.20 -9.16 1.75
CA ALA A 6 16.54 -8.20 2.79
C ALA A 6 16.12 -6.78 2.38
N VAL A 7 15.84 -5.94 3.37
CA VAL A 7 15.66 -4.50 3.20
C VAL A 7 16.78 -3.77 3.93
N ARG A 8 17.22 -2.66 3.35
CA ARG A 8 18.18 -1.73 3.96
C ARG A 8 17.65 -0.31 3.76
N VAL A 9 17.75 0.52 4.79
CA VAL A 9 17.52 1.96 4.70
C VAL A 9 18.84 2.66 4.94
N ILE A 10 19.23 3.50 3.98
CA ILE A 10 20.50 4.21 3.97
C ILE A 10 20.21 5.70 3.99
N ALA A 11 20.82 6.41 4.93
CA ALA A 11 20.77 7.87 4.95
C ALA A 11 21.62 8.42 3.81
N LEU A 12 21.02 9.06 2.81
CA LEU A 12 21.74 9.54 1.62
C LEU A 12 22.80 10.61 1.94
N THR A 13 22.58 11.42 2.98
CA THR A 13 23.52 12.50 3.38
C THR A 13 24.82 11.97 3.99
N THR A 14 24.81 10.76 4.56
CA THR A 14 25.96 10.20 5.29
C THR A 14 26.40 8.84 4.79
N GLY A 15 25.62 8.19 3.91
CA GLY A 15 25.80 6.80 3.52
C GLY A 15 25.55 5.80 4.65
N ARG A 16 25.12 6.24 5.83
CA ARG A 16 24.95 5.38 7.01
C ARG A 16 23.75 4.46 6.84
N LEU A 17 23.94 3.17 7.10
CA LEU A 17 22.86 2.22 7.28
C LEU A 17 22.09 2.54 8.58
N VAL A 18 20.81 2.89 8.46
CA VAL A 18 19.95 3.24 9.61
C VAL A 18 18.97 2.14 9.97
N TYR A 19 18.67 1.23 9.04
CA TYR A 19 17.84 0.06 9.27
C TYR A 19 18.25 -1.07 8.33
N GLN A 20 18.22 -2.29 8.84
CA GLN A 20 18.33 -3.49 8.02
C GLN A 20 17.49 -4.61 8.59
N ARG A 21 16.96 -5.45 7.69
CA ARG A 21 16.26 -6.67 8.06
C ARG A 21 16.42 -7.70 6.96
N SER A 22 16.70 -8.94 7.35
CA SER A 22 16.67 -10.08 6.45
C SER A 22 15.35 -10.83 6.59
N TYR A 23 14.88 -11.38 5.49
CA TYR A 23 13.69 -12.21 5.41
C TYR A 23 14.09 -13.63 5.00
N GLY A 24 13.25 -14.62 5.34
CA GLY A 24 13.41 -15.98 4.83
C GLY A 24 13.05 -16.09 3.34
N ALA A 25 12.61 -17.27 2.90
CA ALA A 25 12.25 -17.54 1.49
C ALA A 25 11.01 -16.77 0.97
N ALA A 26 10.41 -15.87 1.76
CA ALA A 26 9.23 -15.11 1.40
C ALA A 26 9.62 -13.81 0.67
N GLY A 27 8.95 -13.53 -0.45
CA GLY A 27 9.07 -12.24 -1.11
C GLY A 27 8.34 -11.16 -0.33
N VAL A 28 9.12 -10.20 0.20
CA VAL A 28 8.56 -9.05 0.90
C VAL A 28 8.45 -7.84 -0.01
N GLY A 29 7.25 -7.32 -0.22
CA GLY A 29 7.06 -5.98 -0.80
C GLY A 29 7.35 -4.92 0.26
N VAL A 30 7.95 -3.79 -0.11
CA VAL A 30 8.24 -2.69 0.81
C VAL A 30 7.76 -1.36 0.26
N ILE A 31 7.09 -0.58 1.11
CA ILE A 31 6.67 0.80 0.84
C ILE A 31 7.12 1.67 2.02
N SER A 32 7.78 2.80 1.75
CA SER A 32 8.22 3.74 2.79
C SER A 32 7.24 4.89 2.98
N SER A 33 7.19 5.42 4.21
CA SER A 33 6.65 6.77 4.43
C SER A 33 7.57 7.81 3.80
N ARG A 34 7.01 8.96 3.41
CA ARG A 34 7.78 10.06 2.79
C ARG A 34 9.01 10.46 3.62
N ASP A 35 8.84 10.56 4.93
CA ASP A 35 9.87 11.00 5.87
C ASP A 35 10.86 9.87 6.26
N GLY A 36 10.68 8.67 5.70
CA GLY A 36 11.52 7.50 5.98
C GLY A 36 11.41 6.99 7.42
N ARG A 37 10.42 7.45 8.22
CA ARG A 37 10.26 6.99 9.61
C ARG A 37 9.58 5.63 9.71
N TYR A 38 8.79 5.26 8.70
CA TYR A 38 8.03 4.01 8.67
C TYR A 38 8.26 3.22 7.39
N LEU A 39 8.22 1.89 7.51
CA LEU A 39 8.19 0.95 6.40
C LEU A 39 6.97 0.05 6.55
N ALA A 40 6.18 -0.07 5.49
CA ALA A 40 5.20 -1.12 5.33
C ALA A 40 5.88 -2.32 4.65
N GLU A 41 6.05 -3.42 5.39
CA GLU A 41 6.61 -4.68 4.93
C GLU A 41 5.49 -5.68 4.67
N GLN A 42 5.25 -5.99 3.40
CA GLN A 42 4.15 -6.83 2.91
C GLN A 42 4.63 -8.26 2.69
N THR A 43 4.15 -9.20 3.49
CA THR A 43 4.55 -10.59 3.45
C THR A 43 3.42 -11.46 2.94
N THR A 44 3.74 -12.37 2.03
CA THR A 44 2.91 -13.51 1.65
C THR A 44 3.67 -14.80 1.94
N THR A 45 2.98 -15.79 2.51
CA THR A 45 3.53 -17.13 2.75
C THR A 45 2.70 -18.16 2.00
N PHE A 46 3.35 -19.22 1.53
CA PHE A 46 2.71 -20.31 0.82
C PHE A 46 2.79 -21.60 1.64
N ASP A 47 1.79 -22.46 1.53
CA ASP A 47 1.80 -23.79 2.13
C ASP A 47 2.70 -24.77 1.34
N ALA A 48 2.77 -26.02 1.78
CA ALA A 48 3.58 -27.06 1.15
C ALA A 48 3.13 -27.38 -0.29
N GLN A 49 1.90 -27.02 -0.67
CA GLN A 49 1.31 -27.20 -1.99
C GLN A 49 1.50 -25.96 -2.87
N GLY A 50 2.21 -24.95 -2.38
CA GLY A 50 2.44 -23.68 -3.08
C GLY A 50 1.20 -22.78 -3.14
N GLN A 51 0.16 -23.06 -2.34
CA GLN A 51 -1.01 -22.20 -2.23
C GLN A 51 -0.78 -21.10 -1.21
N LEU A 52 -1.36 -19.93 -1.43
CA LEU A 52 -1.19 -18.79 -0.56
C LEU A 52 -1.86 -19.05 0.80
N ALA A 53 -1.04 -19.15 1.85
CA ALA A 53 -1.46 -19.54 3.20
C ALA A 53 -1.76 -18.33 4.09
N THR A 54 -0.88 -17.33 4.09
CA THR A 54 -1.09 -16.09 4.85
C THR A 54 -0.59 -14.89 4.08
N ALA A 55 -1.23 -13.74 4.35
CA ALA A 55 -0.81 -12.46 3.81
C ALA A 55 -1.02 -11.35 4.83
N PHE A 56 -0.03 -10.49 5.02
CA PHE A 56 -0.14 -9.37 5.96
C PHE A 56 0.86 -8.27 5.63
N THR A 57 0.58 -7.06 6.10
CA THR A 57 1.53 -5.95 6.14
C THR A 57 1.91 -5.63 7.57
N MET A 58 3.21 -5.52 7.86
CA MET A 58 3.71 -4.95 9.10
C MET A 58 4.16 -3.51 8.84
N ILE A 59 3.64 -2.55 9.58
CA ILE A 59 4.21 -1.20 9.60
C ILE A 59 5.25 -1.15 10.72
N ARG A 60 6.49 -0.83 10.37
CA ARG A 60 7.63 -0.78 11.30
C ARG A 60 8.21 0.62 11.36
N ARG A 61 8.68 0.98 12.54
CA ARG A 61 9.50 2.18 12.73
C ARG A 61 10.93 1.90 12.32
N VAL A 62 11.52 2.77 11.50
CA VAL A 62 12.88 2.58 10.97
C VAL A 62 13.96 2.69 12.04
N VAL A 63 13.78 3.58 13.02
CA VAL A 63 14.81 3.87 14.04
C VAL A 63 15.16 2.67 14.94
N ASP A 64 14.21 1.77 15.20
CA ASP A 64 14.36 0.66 16.14
C ASP A 64 13.81 -0.67 15.61
N GLY A 65 13.21 -0.68 14.40
CA GLY A 65 12.61 -1.86 13.77
C GLY A 65 11.31 -2.37 14.42
N ARG A 66 10.78 -1.66 15.41
CA ARG A 66 9.59 -2.07 16.15
C ARG A 66 8.37 -2.08 15.23
N THR A 67 7.60 -3.17 15.25
CA THR A 67 6.27 -3.20 14.63
C THR A 67 5.35 -2.25 15.41
N VAL A 68 4.74 -1.32 14.70
CA VAL A 68 3.78 -0.34 15.25
C VAL A 68 2.35 -0.57 14.76
N ALA A 69 2.16 -1.33 13.68
CA ALA A 69 0.86 -1.85 13.25
C ALA A 69 0.99 -3.13 12.43
N ARG A 70 -0.08 -3.91 12.40
CA ARG A 70 -0.24 -5.10 11.56
C ARG A 70 -1.58 -5.00 10.83
N LEU A 71 -1.56 -5.18 9.52
CA LEU A 71 -2.74 -5.19 8.66
C LEU A 71 -2.86 -6.58 8.03
N ASP A 72 -3.81 -7.38 8.49
CA ASP A 72 -4.05 -8.73 7.97
C ASP A 72 -4.74 -8.68 6.61
N ASN A 73 -4.30 -9.52 5.67
CA ASN A 73 -4.84 -9.67 4.31
C ASN A 73 -4.88 -8.38 3.47
N GLN A 74 -4.16 -7.34 3.87
CA GLN A 74 -4.08 -6.06 3.17
C GLN A 74 -2.66 -5.73 2.75
N ARG A 75 -2.48 -5.24 1.52
CA ARG A 75 -1.26 -4.60 1.03
C ARG A 75 -1.41 -3.09 1.10
N VAL A 76 -0.34 -2.39 1.50
CA VAL A 76 -0.25 -0.93 1.40
C VAL A 76 0.18 -0.56 -0.02
N LEU A 77 -0.54 0.36 -0.66
CA LEU A 77 -0.14 0.94 -1.93
C LEU A 77 0.72 2.18 -1.72
N ARG A 78 0.34 3.03 -0.75
CA ARG A 78 0.97 4.33 -0.53
C ARG A 78 0.65 4.88 0.86
N PHE A 79 1.63 5.53 1.50
CA PHE A 79 1.39 6.41 2.65
C PHE A 79 0.90 7.78 2.21
N SER A 80 0.05 8.42 3.01
CA SER A 80 -0.17 9.87 2.92
C SER A 80 1.12 10.64 3.14
N TRP A 81 1.16 11.90 2.72
CA TRP A 81 2.37 12.71 2.77
C TRP A 81 2.93 12.90 4.19
N ASP A 82 2.03 13.02 5.17
CA ASP A 82 2.30 13.11 6.61
C ASP A 82 2.56 11.74 7.27
N GLY A 83 2.40 10.64 6.52
CA GLY A 83 2.61 9.28 7.01
C GLY A 83 1.54 8.75 7.97
N THR A 84 0.45 9.47 8.22
CA THR A 84 -0.60 9.07 9.19
C THR A 84 -1.64 8.13 8.61
N ARG A 85 -1.75 8.04 7.28
CA ARG A 85 -2.73 7.21 6.58
C ARG A 85 -2.06 6.35 5.53
N VAL A 86 -2.72 5.27 5.16
CA VAL A 86 -2.31 4.39 4.06
C VAL A 86 -3.49 4.08 3.17
N VAL A 87 -3.24 3.99 1.87
CA VAL A 87 -4.18 3.34 0.96
C VAL A 87 -3.85 1.86 0.93
N THR A 88 -4.86 1.02 1.14
CA THR A 88 -4.72 -0.43 1.12
C THR A 88 -5.65 -1.08 0.11
N VAL A 89 -5.25 -2.26 -0.34
CA VAL A 89 -6.12 -3.19 -1.08
C VAL A 89 -5.90 -4.62 -0.58
N PRO A 90 -6.84 -5.54 -0.82
CA PRO A 90 -6.68 -6.92 -0.39
C PRO A 90 -5.54 -7.66 -1.08
N ILE A 91 -5.01 -8.69 -0.42
CA ILE A 91 -4.00 -9.59 -0.97
C ILE A 91 -4.62 -10.92 -1.43
N LEU A 92 -5.48 -11.53 -0.59
CA LEU A 92 -6.03 -12.87 -0.85
C LEU A 92 -7.32 -12.83 -1.68
N SER A 93 -8.26 -11.97 -1.30
CA SER A 93 -9.61 -11.95 -1.88
C SER A 93 -10.24 -10.55 -1.78
N GLY A 94 -11.18 -10.27 -2.69
CA GLY A 94 -11.85 -8.97 -2.78
C GLY A 94 -11.04 -7.92 -3.52
N SER A 95 -11.72 -6.80 -3.78
CA SER A 95 -11.19 -5.71 -4.63
C SER A 95 -11.45 -4.31 -4.06
N ASP A 96 -11.71 -4.22 -2.76
CA ASP A 96 -11.88 -2.94 -2.09
C ASP A 96 -10.60 -2.11 -2.14
N VAL A 97 -10.75 -0.80 -2.27
CA VAL A 97 -9.67 0.16 -2.06
C VAL A 97 -10.01 1.02 -0.87
N THR A 98 -9.15 1.03 0.15
CA THR A 98 -9.45 1.66 1.44
C THR A 98 -8.40 2.71 1.78
N LEU A 99 -8.83 3.87 2.27
CA LEU A 99 -7.97 4.82 2.98
C LEU A 99 -8.15 4.60 4.48
N LEU A 100 -7.05 4.24 5.16
CA LEU A 100 -7.02 3.84 6.56
C LEU A 100 -6.09 4.76 7.36
N GLU A 101 -6.52 5.23 8.51
CA GLU A 101 -5.62 5.71 9.57
C GLU A 101 -5.06 4.49 10.31
N TRP A 102 -3.81 4.13 10.05
CA TRP A 102 -3.28 2.81 10.40
C TRP A 102 -2.97 2.64 11.88
N GLN A 103 -2.76 3.74 12.62
CA GLN A 103 -2.52 3.72 14.05
C GLN A 103 -3.78 3.33 14.83
N THR A 104 -4.95 3.72 14.33
CA THR A 104 -6.25 3.56 15.01
C THR A 104 -7.13 2.50 14.33
N ALA A 105 -6.70 2.00 13.17
CA ALA A 105 -7.49 1.17 12.26
C ALA A 105 -8.79 1.85 11.78
N LYS A 106 -8.89 3.17 11.86
CA LYS A 106 -10.07 3.91 11.39
C LYS A 106 -10.09 3.97 9.87
N VAL A 107 -11.12 3.38 9.26
CA VAL A 107 -11.40 3.55 7.83
C VAL A 107 -11.99 4.94 7.60
N LEU A 108 -11.33 5.73 6.77
CA LEU A 108 -11.77 7.08 6.40
C LEU A 108 -12.59 7.07 5.12
N TRP A 109 -12.22 6.20 4.18
CA TRP A 109 -12.92 6.06 2.90
C TRP A 109 -12.71 4.64 2.35
N ARG A 110 -13.69 4.14 1.62
CA ARG A 110 -13.65 2.84 0.94
C ARG A 110 -14.37 2.93 -0.39
N GLN A 111 -13.68 2.58 -1.48
CA GLN A 111 -14.35 2.19 -2.72
C GLN A 111 -14.63 0.70 -2.66
N ALA A 112 -15.92 0.37 -2.63
CA ALA A 112 -16.36 -1.02 -2.65
C ALA A 112 -15.96 -1.67 -3.98
N GLY A 113 -15.38 -2.86 -3.88
CA GLY A 113 -15.13 -3.72 -5.03
C GLY A 113 -16.11 -4.89 -5.08
N ASP A 114 -16.10 -5.62 -6.19
CA ASP A 114 -16.75 -6.93 -6.25
C ASP A 114 -15.94 -7.93 -5.40
N PRO A 115 -16.56 -8.60 -4.40
CA PRO A 115 -15.89 -9.61 -3.59
C PRO A 115 -15.35 -10.80 -4.39
N ALA A 116 -15.96 -11.13 -5.53
CA ALA A 116 -15.52 -12.20 -6.43
C ALA A 116 -14.31 -11.80 -7.29
N MET A 117 -14.01 -10.50 -7.37
CA MET A 117 -12.86 -9.99 -8.09
C MET A 117 -11.62 -9.92 -7.20
N VAL A 118 -10.54 -10.53 -7.68
CA VAL A 118 -9.21 -10.43 -7.08
C VAL A 118 -8.27 -9.71 -8.05
N GLY A 119 -7.45 -8.80 -7.53
CA GLY A 119 -6.41 -8.14 -8.31
C GLY A 119 -6.89 -6.96 -9.17
N ARG A 120 -8.02 -6.33 -8.81
CA ARG A 120 -8.46 -5.05 -9.40
C ARG A 120 -7.30 -4.04 -9.35
N PRO A 121 -6.91 -3.43 -10.48
CA PRO A 121 -5.84 -2.43 -10.50
C PRO A 121 -6.19 -1.26 -9.58
N ALA A 122 -5.22 -0.82 -8.78
CA ALA A 122 -5.38 0.33 -7.91
C ALA A 122 -4.03 0.99 -7.69
N PHE A 123 -4.01 2.31 -7.77
CA PHE A 123 -2.82 3.13 -7.55
C PHE A 123 -3.19 4.35 -6.72
N ALA A 124 -2.23 4.89 -5.98
CA ALA A 124 -2.47 6.04 -5.13
C ALA A 124 -1.29 7.00 -5.14
N MET A 125 -1.60 8.30 -5.07
CA MET A 125 -0.63 9.37 -4.95
C MET A 125 -1.01 10.26 -3.76
N SER A 126 -0.04 10.49 -2.89
CA SER A 126 -0.15 11.47 -1.81
C SER A 126 -0.08 12.89 -2.36
N GLN A 127 -0.96 13.79 -1.93
CA GLN A 127 -0.83 15.21 -2.21
C GLN A 127 0.48 15.75 -1.61
N PRO A 128 1.38 16.36 -2.41
CA PRO A 128 2.55 17.02 -1.88
C PRO A 128 2.19 18.13 -0.90
N ASN A 129 2.77 18.09 0.29
CA ASN A 129 2.58 19.04 1.38
C ASN A 129 1.13 19.18 1.87
N GLY A 130 0.29 18.18 1.58
CA GLY A 130 -1.10 18.15 2.00
C GLY A 130 -1.49 16.80 2.56
N THR A 131 -2.76 16.68 2.91
CA THR A 131 -3.32 15.50 3.57
C THR A 131 -4.29 14.72 2.68
N ALA A 132 -4.58 15.22 1.46
CA ALA A 132 -5.42 14.53 0.52
C ALA A 132 -4.65 13.42 -0.24
N MET A 133 -5.41 12.51 -0.82
CA MET A 133 -4.93 11.42 -1.65
C MET A 133 -5.67 11.41 -2.99
N ALA A 134 -4.94 11.22 -4.08
CA ALA A 134 -5.52 10.79 -5.34
C ALA A 134 -5.49 9.26 -5.39
N ILE A 135 -6.62 8.63 -5.66
CA ILE A 135 -6.77 7.17 -5.68
C ILE A 135 -7.41 6.77 -7.01
N GLY A 136 -6.65 6.09 -7.85
CA GLY A 136 -7.12 5.51 -9.09
C GLY A 136 -7.54 4.06 -8.88
N VAL A 137 -8.71 3.69 -9.38
CA VAL A 137 -9.23 2.33 -9.33
C VAL A 137 -9.58 1.88 -10.75
N GLY A 138 -9.27 0.63 -11.10
CA GLY A 138 -9.48 0.06 -12.43
C GLY A 138 -10.73 -0.76 -12.56
N GLY A 139 -11.09 -1.09 -13.81
CA GLY A 139 -12.29 -1.83 -14.11
C GLY A 139 -12.17 -3.32 -13.80
N ALA A 140 -13.23 -4.05 -14.17
CA ALA A 140 -13.24 -5.51 -14.04
C ALA A 140 -12.28 -6.19 -15.04
N ASP A 141 -11.95 -5.51 -16.13
CA ASP A 141 -10.97 -5.97 -17.09
C ASP A 141 -9.57 -5.84 -16.48
N ARG A 142 -8.90 -6.98 -16.27
CA ARG A 142 -7.54 -7.04 -15.69
C ARG A 142 -6.45 -6.47 -16.62
N SER A 143 -6.82 -5.56 -17.51
CA SER A 143 -5.95 -4.87 -18.47
C SER A 143 -4.94 -3.93 -17.81
N GLY A 144 -5.12 -3.66 -16.51
CA GLY A 144 -4.32 -2.67 -15.78
C GLY A 144 -4.83 -1.24 -15.95
N ALA A 145 -5.86 -1.03 -16.77
CA ALA A 145 -6.49 0.24 -16.98
C ALA A 145 -7.22 0.72 -15.72
N LEU A 146 -7.17 2.04 -15.50
CA LEU A 146 -7.95 2.71 -14.48
C LEU A 146 -9.25 3.25 -15.10
N ASP A 147 -10.37 3.17 -14.39
CA ASP A 147 -11.67 3.66 -14.86
C ASP A 147 -12.37 4.59 -13.86
N GLU A 148 -11.78 4.78 -12.68
CA GLU A 148 -12.22 5.73 -11.67
C GLU A 148 -11.02 6.48 -11.07
N LEU A 149 -11.18 7.79 -10.84
CA LEU A 149 -10.24 8.58 -10.05
C LEU A 149 -10.99 9.32 -8.95
N TRP A 150 -10.51 9.14 -7.73
CA TRP A 150 -11.04 9.76 -6.53
C TRP A 150 -10.02 10.70 -5.91
N ILE A 151 -10.49 11.87 -5.45
CA ILE A 151 -9.74 12.73 -4.56
C ILE A 151 -10.38 12.57 -3.17
N VAL A 152 -9.58 12.10 -2.21
CA VAL A 152 -10.03 11.82 -0.85
C VAL A 152 -9.31 12.74 0.12
N ALA A 153 -10.06 13.53 0.88
CA ALA A 153 -9.57 14.44 1.89
C ALA A 153 -9.21 13.72 3.19
N ALA A 154 -8.60 14.48 4.12
CA ALA A 154 -8.08 13.97 5.39
C ALA A 154 -9.14 13.39 6.33
N ASP A 155 -10.37 13.88 6.20
CA ASP A 155 -11.55 13.51 6.97
C ASP A 155 -12.35 12.37 6.32
N GLY A 156 -11.93 11.92 5.13
CA GLY A 156 -12.62 10.88 4.35
C GLY A 156 -13.62 11.41 3.32
N GLN A 157 -13.87 12.73 3.27
CA GLN A 157 -14.69 13.30 2.20
C GLN A 157 -14.03 13.02 0.85
N ALA A 158 -14.80 12.49 -0.09
CA ALA A 158 -14.28 12.00 -1.35
C ALA A 158 -15.10 12.50 -2.53
N THR A 159 -14.40 12.92 -3.57
CA THR A 159 -15.00 13.34 -4.83
C THR A 159 -14.46 12.46 -5.94
N GLN A 160 -15.35 11.80 -6.68
CA GLN A 160 -14.99 11.14 -7.93
C GLN A 160 -14.78 12.22 -8.99
N VAL A 161 -13.56 12.37 -9.49
CA VAL A 161 -13.18 13.37 -10.48
C VAL A 161 -13.13 12.80 -11.90
N VAL A 162 -13.01 11.47 -12.04
CA VAL A 162 -13.09 10.77 -13.33
C VAL A 162 -13.95 9.51 -13.19
N LYS A 163 -14.82 9.30 -14.20
CA LYS A 163 -15.58 8.09 -14.44
C LYS A 163 -15.43 7.70 -15.91
N GLY A 164 -14.63 6.68 -16.18
CA GLY A 164 -14.21 6.27 -17.51
C GLY A 164 -12.70 6.07 -17.59
N LEU A 165 -12.24 5.48 -18.70
CA LEU A 165 -10.85 5.10 -18.92
C LEU A 165 -9.88 6.26 -18.66
N LEU A 166 -8.85 6.02 -17.85
CA LEU A 166 -7.82 6.99 -17.53
C LEU A 166 -6.43 6.34 -17.43
N TYR A 167 -5.42 7.12 -17.81
CA TYR A 167 -4.01 6.74 -17.75
C TYR A 167 -3.28 7.64 -16.76
N ALA A 168 -3.32 7.28 -15.48
CA ALA A 168 -2.68 8.07 -14.44
C ALA A 168 -1.15 7.96 -14.54
N ALA A 169 -0.47 9.11 -14.58
CA ALA A 169 0.99 9.17 -14.60
C ALA A 169 1.65 8.56 -13.35
N PHE A 170 0.90 8.42 -12.26
CA PHE A 170 1.37 7.85 -10.99
C PHE A 170 1.16 6.33 -10.88
N THR A 171 0.85 5.67 -11.99
CA THR A 171 0.88 4.20 -12.08
C THR A 171 2.31 3.65 -12.15
N GLY A 172 3.29 4.47 -12.52
CA GLY A 172 4.71 4.15 -12.44
C GLY A 172 5.21 4.23 -10.99
N GLY A 173 5.80 3.14 -10.50
CA GLY A 173 6.44 3.12 -9.18
C GLY A 173 7.62 4.10 -9.11
N PHE A 174 7.66 4.91 -8.06
CA PHE A 174 8.86 5.61 -7.61
C PHE A 174 9.33 4.99 -6.31
#